data_AF-A0A927MFF1-F1
#
_entry.id   AF-A0A927MFF1-F1
#
_cell.length_a   1.000
_cell.length_b   1.000
_cell.length_c   1.000
_cell.angle_alpha   90.00
_cell.angle_beta   90.00
_cell.angle_gamma   90.00
#
_symmetry.space_group_name_H-M   'P 1'
#
loop_
_entity.id
_entity.type
_entity.pdbx_description
1 polymer ?
#
loop_
_entity_poly.entity_id
_entity_poly.type
_entity_poly.pdbx_seq_one_letter_code
_entity_poly.pdbx_strand_id
1 'polypeptide(L)'
;MTLFIQNDAVGAGAGTVQPELAMANLTVIANLDTGIGLAPPTGNLQQVTYARTDPGIPPTRLDALVNTNFAVNPAGIDIIVLAVGANFTLRDGTLITTVGGTALSPAGTTGPGAPLNGTPSCLVIYDTSDRNGEGYCLARAGSGGTLDLRLSLPVMAYHELSHAFRIVSGTLRQLTPACNPSSPEERAAITDENDMRAQLAVINGEPVVLRDPGIHCGTSCGGGGNGSCCIVASVSSGSPLSVEVAELRTLRDQFLRRSEVGHAFFDSLHYAYYGFSPQVVGVMATDLDVRATALHGFVRPLIRMLRLIRDYAIDGLDAEELGRRCVAALDDPAETTAARSALVRALAIIRHRGVTGLSPAEQTVADLLAGRALPDPHVSWGLVEPVRLYHLLLRLVRTGAPPATVGPWFTDAVDDWAGNLPIDACWGAFDLATARRELDVLESTLLRNPAPRRVFLRRLAERHPTATAIAIAVAERTDATERSEGVLR
;
A
#
# COMPACT_ATOMS: atom_id res chain seq x y z
N MET A 1 26.12 -14.04 -7.40
CA MET A 1 24.69 -13.66 -7.36
C MET A 1 24.51 -12.54 -8.35
N THR A 2 23.38 -12.54 -9.03
CA THR A 2 23.24 -11.87 -10.33
C THR A 2 22.09 -10.89 -10.42
N LEU A 3 21.21 -10.91 -9.43
CA LEU A 3 20.03 -10.06 -9.35
C LEU A 3 20.27 -8.88 -8.41
N PHE A 4 20.05 -7.67 -8.91
CA PHE A 4 20.21 -6.43 -8.16
C PHE A 4 18.94 -5.58 -8.25
N ILE A 5 18.73 -4.73 -7.25
CA ILE A 5 17.72 -3.66 -7.26
C ILE A 5 18.48 -2.34 -7.43
N GLN A 6 17.98 -1.46 -8.29
CA GLN A 6 18.55 -0.14 -8.48
C GLN A 6 17.79 0.95 -7.73
N ASN A 7 18.52 1.89 -7.13
CA ASN A 7 17.99 2.96 -6.28
C ASN A 7 17.75 4.28 -7.01
N ASP A 8 18.10 4.36 -8.30
CA ASP A 8 17.91 5.53 -9.16
C ASP A 8 17.57 5.13 -10.60
N ALA A 9 17.30 6.11 -11.46
CA ALA A 9 16.90 5.88 -12.85
C ALA A 9 18.09 5.73 -13.84
N VAL A 10 19.33 5.81 -13.36
CA VAL A 10 20.52 5.95 -14.21
C VAL A 10 20.64 4.76 -15.19
N GLY A 11 20.70 5.06 -16.49
CA GLY A 11 20.84 4.05 -17.53
C GLY A 11 19.53 3.35 -17.94
N ALA A 12 18.43 3.54 -17.21
CA ALA A 12 17.13 2.94 -17.51
C ALA A 12 16.12 3.96 -18.08
N GLY A 13 16.17 5.21 -17.63
CA GLY A 13 15.20 6.24 -18.01
C GLY A 13 15.28 7.47 -17.12
N ALA A 14 14.14 8.10 -16.86
CA ALA A 14 14.00 9.23 -15.95
C ALA A 14 12.69 9.13 -15.16
N GLY A 15 12.69 9.58 -13.91
CA GLY A 15 11.51 9.57 -13.04
C GLY A 15 11.80 8.93 -11.67
N THR A 16 10.75 8.64 -10.92
CA THR A 16 10.86 8.10 -9.56
C THR A 16 11.14 6.60 -9.59
N VAL A 17 12.10 6.15 -8.78
CA VAL A 17 12.42 4.74 -8.54
C VAL A 17 12.12 4.41 -7.06
N GLN A 18 11.58 3.23 -6.82
CA GLN A 18 11.05 2.77 -5.52
C GLN A 18 11.65 1.39 -5.16
N PRO A 19 12.97 1.32 -4.88
CA PRO A 19 13.69 0.05 -4.66
C PRO A 19 13.08 -0.80 -3.53
N GLU A 20 12.48 -0.17 -2.53
CA GLU A 20 11.78 -0.84 -1.44
C GLU A 20 10.58 -1.67 -1.90
N LEU A 21 9.88 -1.24 -2.97
CA LEU A 21 8.78 -2.00 -3.57
C LEU A 21 9.27 -3.19 -4.39
N ALA A 22 10.45 -3.06 -5.02
CA ALA A 22 11.09 -4.20 -5.66
C ALA A 22 11.35 -5.32 -4.65
N MET A 23 11.93 -5.00 -3.50
CA MET A 23 12.17 -6.00 -2.47
C MET A 23 10.87 -6.60 -1.93
N ALA A 24 9.85 -5.77 -1.65
CA ALA A 24 8.56 -6.27 -1.16
C ALA A 24 7.92 -7.26 -2.15
N ASN A 25 7.96 -6.97 -3.45
CA ASN A 25 7.44 -7.86 -4.48
C ASN A 25 8.26 -9.15 -4.61
N LEU A 26 9.59 -9.06 -4.53
CA LEU A 26 10.47 -10.24 -4.55
C LEU A 26 10.22 -11.16 -3.35
N THR A 27 9.95 -10.61 -2.16
CA THR A 27 9.57 -11.41 -0.98
C THR A 27 8.25 -12.17 -1.21
N VAL A 28 7.28 -11.56 -1.89
CA VAL A 28 6.03 -12.25 -2.25
C VAL A 28 6.27 -13.34 -3.30
N ILE A 29 7.11 -13.08 -4.31
CA ILE A 29 7.52 -14.08 -5.31
C ILE A 29 8.23 -15.26 -4.65
N ALA A 30 9.06 -14.99 -3.64
CA ALA A 30 9.72 -15.98 -2.81
C ALA A 30 8.76 -16.78 -1.92
N ASN A 31 7.44 -16.64 -2.06
CA ASN A 31 6.46 -17.28 -1.18
C ASN A 31 6.62 -16.91 0.30
N LEU A 32 7.06 -15.67 0.58
CA LEU A 32 7.42 -15.21 1.92
C LEU A 32 8.53 -16.07 2.58
N ASP A 33 9.34 -16.76 1.78
CA ASP A 33 10.48 -17.53 2.25
C ASP A 33 11.49 -16.61 2.95
N THR A 34 11.81 -16.96 4.18
CA THR A 34 12.70 -16.20 5.06
C THR A 34 14.16 -16.15 4.57
N GLY A 35 14.52 -17.00 3.62
CA GLY A 35 15.83 -17.02 3.00
C GLY A 35 16.13 -15.83 2.08
N ILE A 36 15.13 -15.03 1.70
CA ILE A 36 15.32 -13.87 0.82
C ILE A 36 15.77 -12.63 1.61
N GLY A 37 16.70 -11.87 1.05
CA GLY A 37 17.27 -10.70 1.70
C GLY A 37 18.03 -9.78 0.76
N LEU A 38 18.68 -8.78 1.35
CA LEU A 38 19.50 -7.80 0.65
C LEU A 38 20.88 -7.72 1.29
N ALA A 39 21.92 -7.67 0.46
CA ALA A 39 23.25 -7.28 0.92
C ALA A 39 23.32 -5.74 1.10
N PRO A 40 24.36 -5.22 1.77
CA PRO A 40 24.62 -3.78 1.81
C PRO A 40 24.72 -3.18 0.40
N PRO A 41 24.17 -1.97 0.18
CA PRO A 41 24.21 -1.34 -1.14
C PRO A 41 25.65 -0.99 -1.54
N THR A 42 25.95 -1.14 -2.84
CA THR A 42 27.20 -0.72 -3.47
C THR A 42 26.87 0.30 -4.55
N GLY A 43 27.07 1.59 -4.25
CA GLY A 43 26.63 2.68 -5.12
C GLY A 43 25.09 2.75 -5.20
N ASN A 44 24.54 2.82 -6.41
CA ASN A 44 23.10 2.84 -6.66
C ASN A 44 22.48 1.44 -6.77
N LEU A 45 23.25 0.37 -6.54
CA LEU A 45 22.78 -1.00 -6.66
C LEU A 45 22.76 -1.70 -5.31
N GLN A 46 21.75 -2.54 -5.11
CA GLN A 46 21.63 -3.40 -3.94
C GLN A 46 21.43 -4.85 -4.39
N GLN A 47 22.33 -5.74 -3.97
CA GLN A 47 22.30 -7.14 -4.36
C GLN A 47 21.21 -7.89 -3.60
N VAL A 48 20.39 -8.65 -4.33
CA VAL A 48 19.44 -9.60 -3.75
C VAL A 48 20.18 -10.87 -3.36
N THR A 49 19.91 -11.37 -2.16
CA THR A 49 20.43 -12.66 -1.67
C THR A 49 19.26 -13.61 -1.47
N TYR A 50 19.44 -14.89 -1.78
CA TYR A 50 18.38 -15.87 -1.53
C TYR A 50 18.94 -17.22 -1.13
N ALA A 51 18.68 -17.65 0.11
CA ALA A 51 18.94 -19.00 0.61
C ALA A 51 17.62 -19.78 0.66
N ARG A 52 17.12 -20.18 -0.51
CA ARG A 52 15.79 -20.78 -0.66
C ARG A 52 15.58 -22.01 0.23
N THR A 53 14.43 -22.03 0.90
CA THR A 53 13.89 -23.14 1.68
C THR A 53 12.56 -23.66 1.12
N ASP A 54 11.83 -22.84 0.37
CA ASP A 54 10.54 -23.20 -0.23
C ASP A 54 10.69 -23.92 -1.60
N PRO A 55 10.06 -25.09 -1.81
CA PRO A 55 10.14 -25.83 -3.07
C PRO A 55 9.20 -25.33 -4.18
N GLY A 56 8.41 -24.28 -3.94
CA GLY A 56 7.44 -23.73 -4.90
C GLY A 56 8.07 -23.30 -6.22
N ILE A 57 7.27 -23.27 -7.29
CA ILE A 57 7.75 -22.93 -8.64
C ILE A 57 8.29 -21.48 -8.69
N PRO A 58 7.54 -20.44 -8.27
CA PRO A 58 8.09 -19.08 -8.18
C PRO A 58 9.34 -18.93 -7.31
N PRO A 59 9.40 -19.46 -6.07
CA PRO A 59 10.64 -19.53 -5.29
C PRO A 59 11.81 -20.16 -6.05
N THR A 60 11.58 -21.30 -6.72
CA THR A 60 12.63 -22.01 -7.48
C THR A 60 13.17 -21.16 -8.63
N ARG A 61 12.29 -20.47 -9.37
CA ARG A 61 12.71 -19.60 -10.47
C ARG A 61 13.47 -18.37 -9.96
N LEU A 62 13.00 -17.78 -8.87
CA LEU A 62 13.68 -16.66 -8.23
C LEU A 62 15.06 -17.04 -7.71
N ASP A 63 15.20 -18.21 -7.09
CA ASP A 63 16.48 -18.78 -6.66
C ASP A 63 17.46 -18.93 -7.83
N ALA A 64 17.00 -19.45 -8.98
CA ALA A 64 17.82 -19.50 -10.19
C ALA A 64 18.27 -18.11 -10.66
N LEU A 65 17.38 -17.12 -10.66
CA LEU A 65 17.68 -15.73 -11.05
C LEU A 65 18.68 -15.05 -10.11
N VAL A 66 18.63 -15.36 -8.82
CA VAL A 66 19.51 -14.76 -7.79
C VAL A 66 20.88 -15.45 -7.74
N ASN A 67 20.90 -16.78 -7.84
CA ASN A 67 22.09 -17.58 -7.50
C ASN A 67 22.86 -18.14 -8.70
N THR A 68 22.35 -18.02 -9.94
CA THR A 68 23.04 -18.50 -11.14
C THR A 68 23.82 -17.37 -11.83
N ASN A 69 25.12 -17.56 -12.07
CA ASN A 69 25.87 -16.66 -12.95
C ASN A 69 25.57 -16.97 -14.42
N PHE A 70 24.88 -16.08 -15.11
CA PHE A 70 24.52 -16.21 -16.52
C PHE A 70 25.61 -15.65 -17.47
N ALA A 71 26.63 -14.99 -16.91
CA ALA A 71 27.75 -14.39 -17.66
C ALA A 71 27.30 -13.36 -18.71
N VAL A 72 26.20 -12.64 -18.43
CA VAL A 72 25.70 -11.54 -19.27
C VAL A 72 26.59 -10.32 -19.09
N ASN A 73 26.98 -10.03 -17.86
CA ASN A 73 27.87 -8.95 -17.50
C ASN A 73 29.17 -9.51 -16.89
N PRO A 74 30.37 -9.07 -17.33
CA PRO A 74 31.64 -9.49 -16.74
C PRO A 74 31.75 -9.24 -15.22
N ALA A 75 31.00 -8.29 -14.69
CA ALA A 75 30.91 -8.00 -13.25
C ALA A 75 29.96 -8.96 -12.49
N GLY A 76 29.30 -9.90 -13.16
CA GLY A 76 28.31 -10.80 -12.58
C GLY A 76 27.00 -10.12 -12.19
N ILE A 77 26.71 -8.93 -12.75
CA ILE A 77 25.45 -8.19 -12.57
C ILE A 77 24.58 -8.49 -13.79
N ASP A 78 23.95 -9.65 -13.83
CA ASP A 78 23.24 -10.06 -15.05
C ASP A 78 21.84 -9.42 -15.17
N ILE A 79 21.19 -9.14 -14.05
CA ILE A 79 19.81 -8.61 -14.00
C ILE A 79 19.69 -7.48 -12.98
N ILE A 80 19.06 -6.39 -13.38
CA ILE A 80 18.74 -5.24 -12.51
C ILE A 80 17.23 -5.00 -12.54
N VAL A 81 16.60 -4.95 -11.36
CA VAL A 81 15.18 -4.67 -11.16
C VAL A 81 14.99 -3.20 -10.78
N LEU A 82 14.07 -2.54 -11.47
CA LEU A 82 13.63 -1.18 -11.23
C LEU A 82 12.11 -1.16 -11.03
N ALA A 83 11.69 -1.05 -9.78
CA ALA A 83 10.34 -0.66 -9.42
C ALA A 83 10.21 0.85 -9.60
N VAL A 84 9.31 1.32 -10.47
CA VAL A 84 9.25 2.73 -10.86
C VAL A 84 7.86 3.33 -10.72
N GLY A 85 7.80 4.61 -10.36
CA GLY A 85 6.53 5.34 -10.20
C GLY A 85 5.91 5.78 -11.52
N ALA A 86 4.69 6.30 -11.46
CA ALA A 86 3.88 6.67 -12.63
C ALA A 86 4.54 7.71 -13.57
N ASN A 87 5.42 8.55 -13.02
CA ASN A 87 6.14 9.59 -13.74
C ASN A 87 7.38 9.07 -14.48
N PHE A 88 7.67 7.77 -14.40
CA PHE A 88 8.85 7.20 -15.03
C PHE A 88 8.66 7.09 -16.55
N THR A 89 9.64 7.61 -17.28
CA THR A 89 9.75 7.50 -18.74
C THR A 89 10.96 6.65 -19.09
N LEU A 90 10.75 5.69 -20.00
CA LEU A 90 11.82 4.98 -20.70
C LEU A 90 12.66 5.97 -21.53
N ARG A 91 13.82 5.55 -22.03
CA ARG A 91 14.76 6.42 -22.78
C ARG A 91 14.20 6.99 -24.09
N ASP A 92 13.15 6.39 -24.64
CA ASP A 92 12.43 6.89 -25.81
C ASP A 92 11.29 7.87 -25.46
N GLY A 93 11.10 8.17 -24.16
CA GLY A 93 10.02 9.01 -23.65
C GLY A 93 8.73 8.27 -23.34
N THR A 94 8.65 6.96 -23.61
CA THR A 94 7.47 6.15 -23.30
C THR A 94 7.24 6.12 -21.78
N LEU A 95 6.06 6.52 -21.33
CA LEU A 95 5.67 6.45 -19.92
C LEU A 95 5.46 5.00 -19.49
N ILE A 96 6.00 4.63 -18.33
CA ILE A 96 5.86 3.25 -17.82
C ILE A 96 4.39 2.85 -17.64
N THR A 97 3.53 3.81 -17.30
CA THR A 97 2.09 3.57 -17.11
C THR A 97 1.38 3.06 -18.38
N THR A 98 1.96 3.31 -19.55
CA THR A 98 1.42 2.85 -20.84
C THR A 98 1.73 1.39 -21.15
N VAL A 99 2.81 0.85 -20.57
CA VAL A 99 3.27 -0.53 -20.80
C VAL A 99 3.09 -1.44 -19.59
N GLY A 100 3.03 -0.88 -18.37
CA GLY A 100 2.95 -1.63 -17.11
C GLY A 100 4.29 -2.21 -16.70
N GLY A 101 4.89 -3.05 -17.53
CA GLY A 101 6.20 -3.65 -17.29
C GLY A 101 6.97 -3.87 -18.57
N THR A 102 8.30 -4.01 -18.47
CA THR A 102 9.15 -4.42 -19.58
C THR A 102 10.47 -5.02 -19.09
N ALA A 103 10.95 -6.05 -19.80
CA ALA A 103 12.32 -6.53 -19.71
C ALA A 103 13.14 -6.05 -20.93
N LEU A 104 14.28 -5.41 -20.67
CA LEU A 104 15.16 -4.87 -21.70
C LEU A 104 16.47 -5.67 -21.75
N SER A 105 16.83 -6.13 -22.94
CA SER A 105 18.09 -6.83 -23.18
C SER A 105 19.29 -5.90 -22.92
N PRO A 106 20.48 -6.44 -22.59
CA PRO A 106 21.68 -5.63 -22.35
C PRO A 106 22.00 -4.66 -23.49
N ALA A 107 22.53 -3.49 -23.13
CA ALA A 107 22.95 -2.48 -24.09
C ALA A 107 23.94 -3.04 -25.12
N GLY A 108 23.76 -2.66 -26.38
CA GLY A 108 24.62 -3.10 -27.49
C GLY A 108 24.32 -4.51 -28.02
N THR A 109 23.34 -5.22 -27.46
CA THR A 109 22.85 -6.49 -28.03
C THR A 109 21.76 -6.23 -29.07
N THR A 110 21.41 -7.26 -29.85
CA THR A 110 20.27 -7.23 -30.78
C THR A 110 18.96 -7.70 -30.13
N GLY A 111 18.95 -7.85 -28.81
CA GLY A 111 17.79 -8.36 -28.08
C GLY A 111 16.67 -7.30 -27.94
N PRO A 112 15.46 -7.73 -27.54
CA PRO A 112 14.32 -6.84 -27.34
C PRO A 112 14.64 -5.70 -26.37
N GLY A 113 14.27 -4.48 -26.72
CA GLY A 113 14.44 -3.32 -25.86
C GLY A 113 15.90 -2.86 -25.66
N ALA A 114 16.90 -3.52 -26.26
CA ALA A 114 18.31 -3.16 -26.09
C ALA A 114 18.63 -1.68 -26.39
N PRO A 115 18.04 -1.02 -27.40
CA PRO A 115 18.26 0.41 -27.63
C PRO A 115 17.77 1.32 -26.49
N LEU A 116 16.82 0.84 -25.67
CA LEU A 116 16.26 1.55 -24.52
C LEU A 116 17.06 1.30 -23.24
N ASN A 117 17.98 0.34 -23.26
CA ASN A 117 18.83 0.00 -22.12
C ASN A 117 20.19 0.70 -22.23
N GLY A 118 20.57 1.48 -21.23
CA GLY A 118 21.88 2.13 -21.13
C GLY A 118 22.93 1.34 -20.34
N THR A 119 22.59 0.13 -19.88
CA THR A 119 23.43 -0.69 -19.00
C THR A 119 23.85 -2.00 -19.68
N PRO A 120 25.00 -2.59 -19.30
CA PRO A 120 25.42 -3.91 -19.81
C PRO A 120 24.65 -5.09 -19.17
N SER A 121 23.61 -4.84 -18.38
CA SER A 121 22.81 -5.84 -17.67
C SER A 121 21.42 -5.94 -18.29
N CYS A 122 20.71 -7.05 -18.10
CA CYS A 122 19.28 -7.10 -18.41
C CYS A 122 18.52 -6.21 -17.41
N LEU A 123 17.62 -5.36 -17.89
CA LEU A 123 16.75 -4.56 -17.00
C LEU A 123 15.37 -5.19 -16.90
N VAL A 124 14.78 -5.15 -15.71
CA VAL A 124 13.36 -5.42 -15.44
C VAL A 124 12.77 -4.15 -14.86
N ILE A 125 11.90 -3.49 -15.60
CA ILE A 125 11.29 -2.21 -15.21
C ILE A 125 9.79 -2.41 -15.11
N TYR A 126 9.16 -2.02 -14.00
CA TYR A 126 7.71 -2.15 -13.87
C TYR A 126 7.08 -1.04 -13.02
N ASP A 127 5.85 -0.68 -13.39
CA ASP A 127 5.05 0.37 -12.78
C ASP A 127 4.48 -0.07 -11.44
N THR A 128 4.90 0.60 -10.37
CA THR A 128 4.41 0.37 -9.01
C THR A 128 3.21 1.24 -8.66
N SER A 129 2.88 2.23 -9.48
CA SER A 129 1.70 3.06 -9.29
C SER A 129 0.40 2.36 -9.69
N ASP A 130 0.50 1.19 -10.34
CA ASP A 130 -0.63 0.44 -10.89
C ASP A 130 -1.47 1.33 -11.82
N ARG A 131 -0.79 1.98 -12.77
CA ARG A 131 -1.35 2.96 -13.71
C ARG A 131 -2.03 4.12 -12.99
N ASN A 132 -1.32 4.82 -12.10
CA ASN A 132 -1.91 5.85 -11.23
C ASN A 132 -3.13 5.35 -10.42
N GLY A 133 -3.17 4.06 -10.08
CA GLY A 133 -4.31 3.43 -9.41
C GLY A 133 -5.53 3.20 -10.30
N GLU A 134 -5.39 3.22 -11.63
CA GLU A 134 -6.43 2.70 -12.53
C GLU A 134 -6.44 1.18 -12.59
N GLY A 135 -5.28 0.54 -12.39
CA GLY A 135 -5.10 -0.89 -12.51
C GLY A 135 -4.84 -1.37 -13.94
N TYR A 136 -4.16 -2.51 -14.04
CA TYR A 136 -4.00 -3.27 -15.28
C TYR A 136 -4.93 -4.49 -15.29
N CYS A 137 -5.77 -4.61 -16.33
CA CYS A 137 -6.68 -5.72 -16.53
C CYS A 137 -6.32 -6.53 -17.78
N LEU A 138 -6.33 -7.84 -17.62
CA LEU A 138 -5.83 -8.83 -18.57
C LEU A 138 -6.95 -9.80 -18.93
N ALA A 139 -6.74 -10.56 -20.01
CA ALA A 139 -7.69 -11.60 -20.41
C ALA A 139 -7.72 -12.73 -19.39
N ARG A 140 -8.88 -12.98 -18.77
CA ARG A 140 -9.07 -14.13 -17.88
C ARG A 140 -9.16 -15.42 -18.71
N ALA A 141 -8.46 -16.47 -18.30
CA ALA A 141 -8.56 -17.78 -18.93
C ALA A 141 -10.02 -18.27 -18.93
N GLY A 142 -10.49 -18.78 -20.08
CA GLY A 142 -11.86 -19.28 -20.24
C GLY A 142 -12.95 -18.21 -20.39
N SER A 143 -12.59 -16.92 -20.40
CA SER A 143 -13.55 -15.81 -20.53
C SER A 143 -13.83 -15.37 -21.96
N GLY A 144 -13.25 -16.03 -22.97
CA GLY A 144 -13.33 -15.61 -24.37
C GLY A 144 -12.60 -14.29 -24.66
N GLY A 145 -11.62 -13.91 -23.85
CA GLY A 145 -10.84 -12.68 -24.02
C GLY A 145 -11.37 -11.45 -23.28
N THR A 146 -12.26 -11.64 -22.30
CA THR A 146 -12.71 -10.56 -21.43
C THR A 146 -11.55 -10.02 -20.58
N LEU A 147 -11.29 -8.72 -20.65
CA LEU A 147 -10.19 -8.05 -19.96
C LEU A 147 -10.59 -7.56 -18.58
N ASP A 148 -10.79 -8.49 -17.64
CA ASP A 148 -11.26 -8.22 -16.28
C ASP A 148 -10.45 -9.00 -15.21
N LEU A 149 -9.35 -9.63 -15.61
CA LEU A 149 -8.39 -10.21 -14.69
C LEU A 149 -7.38 -9.15 -14.26
N ARG A 150 -7.49 -8.69 -13.02
CA ARG A 150 -6.55 -7.72 -12.48
C ARG A 150 -5.14 -8.30 -12.32
N LEU A 151 -4.15 -7.49 -12.69
CA LEU A 151 -2.73 -7.74 -12.45
C LEU A 151 -2.31 -7.12 -11.12
N SER A 152 -1.57 -7.87 -10.30
CA SER A 152 -0.96 -7.35 -9.07
C SER A 152 0.53 -7.08 -9.30
N LEU A 153 1.11 -6.17 -8.53
CA LEU A 153 2.52 -5.80 -8.65
C LEU A 153 3.51 -6.99 -8.56
N PRO A 154 3.40 -7.94 -7.61
CA PRO A 154 4.32 -9.08 -7.59
C PRO A 154 4.13 -10.02 -8.80
N VAL A 155 2.91 -10.11 -9.34
CA VAL A 155 2.64 -10.91 -10.55
C VAL A 155 3.23 -10.23 -11.79
N MET A 156 3.10 -8.90 -11.90
CA MET A 156 3.73 -8.10 -12.95
C MET A 156 5.27 -8.22 -12.89
N ALA A 157 5.85 -8.00 -11.72
CA ALA A 157 7.29 -8.14 -11.54
C ALA A 157 7.79 -9.55 -11.91
N TYR A 158 7.03 -10.60 -11.54
CA TYR A 158 7.37 -11.97 -11.89
C TYR A 158 7.23 -12.28 -13.39
N HIS A 159 6.24 -11.70 -14.07
CA HIS A 159 6.10 -11.77 -15.53
C HIS A 159 7.32 -11.17 -16.23
N GLU A 160 7.76 -9.98 -15.81
CA GLU A 160 8.95 -9.36 -16.40
C GLU A 160 10.25 -10.11 -16.05
N LEU A 161 10.37 -10.65 -14.84
CA LEU A 161 11.49 -11.52 -14.46
C LEU A 161 11.53 -12.80 -15.29
N SER A 162 10.37 -13.30 -15.74
CA SER A 162 10.27 -14.45 -16.62
C SER A 162 10.85 -14.15 -18.01
N HIS A 163 10.61 -12.96 -18.57
CA HIS A 163 11.31 -12.50 -19.77
C HIS A 163 12.81 -12.36 -19.53
N ALA A 164 13.21 -11.68 -18.44
CA ALA A 164 14.61 -11.51 -18.11
C ALA A 164 15.35 -12.85 -17.97
N PHE A 165 14.74 -13.85 -17.33
CA PHE A 165 15.30 -15.21 -17.22
C PHE A 165 15.66 -15.79 -18.58
N ARG A 166 14.78 -15.66 -19.58
CA ARG A 166 15.03 -16.17 -20.93
C ARG A 166 16.04 -15.34 -21.71
N ILE A 167 16.05 -14.02 -21.51
CA ILE A 167 17.08 -13.14 -22.06
C ILE A 167 18.46 -13.58 -21.56
N VAL A 168 18.64 -13.69 -20.24
CA VAL A 168 19.97 -13.98 -19.65
C VAL A 168 20.41 -15.42 -19.86
N SER A 169 19.49 -16.37 -19.98
CA SER A 169 19.82 -17.77 -20.28
C SER A 169 20.00 -18.05 -21.77
N GLY A 170 19.77 -17.07 -22.65
CA GLY A 170 19.84 -17.26 -24.11
C GLY A 170 18.74 -18.18 -24.65
N THR A 171 17.59 -18.27 -23.95
CA THR A 171 16.45 -19.14 -24.30
C THR A 171 15.21 -18.36 -24.74
N LEU A 172 15.40 -17.08 -25.07
CA LEU A 172 14.34 -16.18 -25.55
C LEU A 172 13.59 -16.79 -26.73
N ARG A 173 12.26 -16.80 -26.64
CA ARG A 173 11.39 -17.31 -27.71
C ARG A 173 11.04 -16.20 -28.68
N GLN A 174 10.42 -16.56 -29.80
CA GLN A 174 9.99 -15.59 -30.80
C GLN A 174 8.98 -14.60 -30.21
N LEU A 175 9.27 -13.31 -30.37
CA LEU A 175 8.35 -12.21 -30.10
C LEU A 175 7.63 -11.80 -31.37
N THR A 176 6.37 -11.41 -31.23
CA THR A 176 5.58 -10.82 -32.31
C THR A 176 4.84 -9.59 -31.75
N PRO A 177 4.56 -8.57 -32.58
CA PRO A 177 3.77 -7.42 -32.14
C PRO A 177 2.29 -7.75 -31.89
N ALA A 178 1.85 -8.95 -32.27
CA ALA A 178 0.47 -9.37 -32.13
C ALA A 178 0.16 -9.69 -30.66
N CYS A 179 -0.88 -9.06 -30.13
CA CYS A 179 -1.32 -9.30 -28.76
C CYS A 179 -2.36 -10.44 -28.67
N ASN A 180 -3.04 -10.77 -29.78
CA ASN A 180 -3.96 -11.91 -29.90
C ASN A 180 -3.84 -12.52 -31.33
N PRO A 181 -3.28 -13.73 -31.49
CA PRO A 181 -2.73 -14.56 -30.43
C PRO A 181 -1.44 -13.97 -29.85
N SER A 182 -1.18 -14.27 -28.57
CA SER A 182 0.09 -13.98 -27.91
C SER A 182 1.27 -14.61 -28.66
N SER A 183 2.41 -13.91 -28.65
CA SER A 183 3.67 -14.45 -29.15
C SER A 183 4.11 -15.68 -28.33
N PRO A 184 4.95 -16.57 -28.90
CA PRO A 184 5.52 -17.70 -28.15
C PRO A 184 6.24 -17.31 -26.85
N GLU A 185 6.90 -16.14 -26.85
CA GLU A 185 7.57 -15.59 -25.66
C GLU A 185 6.56 -15.10 -24.62
N GLU A 186 5.56 -14.32 -25.04
CA GLU A 186 4.50 -13.86 -24.13
C GLU A 186 3.71 -15.01 -23.52
N ARG A 187 3.38 -16.02 -24.32
CA ARG A 187 2.69 -17.23 -23.84
C ARG A 187 3.48 -17.95 -22.74
N ALA A 188 4.81 -17.99 -22.89
CA ALA A 188 5.69 -18.59 -21.90
C ALA A 188 5.70 -17.76 -20.61
N ALA A 189 5.79 -16.44 -20.72
CA ALA A 189 5.75 -15.54 -19.57
C ALA A 189 4.39 -15.59 -18.86
N ILE A 190 3.27 -15.66 -19.59
CA ILE A 190 1.93 -15.83 -19.01
C ILE A 190 1.78 -17.19 -18.30
N THR A 191 2.42 -18.24 -18.81
CA THR A 191 2.42 -19.55 -18.14
C THR A 191 3.16 -19.46 -16.81
N ASP A 192 4.32 -18.79 -16.80
CA ASP A 192 5.06 -18.52 -15.58
C ASP A 192 4.24 -17.64 -14.62
N GLU A 193 3.64 -16.56 -15.11
CA GLU A 193 2.69 -15.70 -14.37
C GLU A 193 1.58 -16.52 -13.70
N ASN A 194 1.03 -17.51 -14.41
CA ASN A 194 -0.01 -18.39 -13.90
C ASN A 194 0.47 -19.32 -12.77
N ASP A 195 1.74 -19.74 -12.77
CA ASP A 195 2.33 -20.45 -11.62
C ASP A 195 2.32 -19.55 -10.37
N MET A 196 2.66 -18.27 -10.55
CA MET A 196 2.63 -17.29 -9.46
C MET A 196 1.20 -17.00 -8.99
N ARG A 197 0.24 -16.88 -9.90
CA ARG A 197 -1.19 -16.73 -9.54
C ARG A 197 -1.71 -17.94 -8.77
N ALA A 198 -1.34 -19.15 -9.18
CA ALA A 198 -1.72 -20.38 -8.48
C ALA A 198 -1.09 -20.43 -7.08
N GLN A 199 0.19 -20.09 -6.93
CA GLN A 199 0.84 -19.97 -5.64
C GLN A 199 0.12 -18.95 -4.75
N LEU A 200 -0.13 -17.74 -5.24
CA LEU A 200 -0.85 -16.72 -4.49
C LEU A 200 -2.25 -17.20 -4.07
N ALA A 201 -3.00 -17.85 -4.96
CA ALA A 201 -4.31 -18.40 -4.63
C ALA A 201 -4.22 -19.43 -3.49
N VAL A 202 -3.21 -20.31 -3.49
CA VAL A 202 -2.96 -21.28 -2.41
C VAL A 202 -2.63 -20.58 -1.09
N ILE A 203 -1.69 -19.62 -1.10
CA ILE A 203 -1.34 -18.83 0.08
C ILE A 203 -2.58 -18.14 0.66
N ASN A 204 -3.43 -17.60 -0.22
CA ASN A 204 -4.58 -16.80 0.15
C ASN A 204 -5.81 -17.64 0.55
N GLY A 205 -5.80 -18.95 0.29
CA GLY A 205 -6.98 -19.81 0.45
C GLY A 205 -8.11 -19.46 -0.53
N GLU A 206 -7.77 -18.96 -1.72
CA GLU A 206 -8.70 -18.48 -2.73
C GLU A 206 -8.78 -19.44 -3.94
N PRO A 207 -9.87 -19.38 -4.72
CA PRO A 207 -9.93 -20.08 -6.00
C PRO A 207 -8.84 -19.57 -6.95
N VAL A 208 -8.19 -20.50 -7.66
CA VAL A 208 -7.20 -20.17 -8.68
C VAL A 208 -7.88 -19.49 -9.87
N VAL A 209 -7.48 -18.27 -10.17
CA VAL A 209 -7.91 -17.53 -11.37
C VAL A 209 -6.69 -17.19 -12.23
N LEU A 210 -6.69 -17.68 -13.47
CA LEU A 210 -5.54 -17.63 -14.38
C LEU A 210 -5.76 -16.63 -15.52
N ARG A 211 -4.65 -16.11 -16.06
CA ARG A 211 -4.61 -15.34 -17.31
C ARG A 211 -4.65 -16.28 -18.51
N ASP A 212 -5.32 -15.88 -19.58
CA ASP A 212 -5.35 -16.62 -20.84
C ASP A 212 -3.97 -16.58 -21.52
N PRO A 213 -3.27 -17.73 -21.68
CA PRO A 213 -1.96 -17.76 -22.32
C PRO A 213 -2.00 -17.36 -23.80
N GLY A 214 -3.16 -17.39 -24.45
CA GLY A 214 -3.36 -17.02 -25.84
C GLY A 214 -3.55 -15.52 -26.08
N ILE A 215 -3.76 -14.71 -25.02
CA ILE A 215 -4.08 -13.28 -25.16
C ILE A 215 -3.16 -12.47 -24.27
N HIS A 216 -2.20 -11.79 -24.90
CA HIS A 216 -1.26 -10.89 -24.23
C HIS A 216 -1.88 -9.50 -23.95
N CYS A 217 -2.95 -9.10 -24.64
CA CYS A 217 -3.57 -7.78 -24.45
C CYS A 217 -3.88 -7.47 -22.98
N GLY A 218 -3.64 -6.23 -22.59
CA GLY A 218 -4.13 -5.62 -21.36
C GLY A 218 -4.79 -4.28 -21.63
N THR A 219 -5.58 -3.80 -20.67
CA THR A 219 -6.22 -2.48 -20.69
C THR A 219 -6.23 -1.87 -19.29
N SER A 220 -6.56 -0.58 -19.17
CA SER A 220 -6.97 -0.01 -17.88
C SER A 220 -8.20 -0.74 -17.37
N CYS A 221 -8.27 -1.05 -16.07
CA CYS A 221 -9.46 -1.69 -15.50
C CYS A 221 -10.73 -0.82 -15.51
N GLY A 222 -10.67 0.42 -16.03
CA GLY A 222 -11.72 1.43 -15.87
C GLY A 222 -11.66 1.96 -14.43
N GLY A 223 -11.33 3.24 -14.26
CA GLY A 223 -10.99 3.86 -12.98
C GLY A 223 -11.86 3.39 -11.81
N GLY A 224 -11.25 2.63 -10.91
CA GLY A 224 -11.90 2.09 -9.71
C GLY A 224 -10.97 1.20 -8.88
N GLY A 225 -9.65 1.35 -8.99
CA GLY A 225 -8.73 0.30 -8.62
C GLY A 225 -7.37 0.70 -8.02
N ASN A 226 -7.31 0.93 -6.72
CA ASN A 226 -6.60 0.08 -5.74
C ASN A 226 -5.08 -0.20 -5.86
N GLY A 227 -4.29 0.68 -6.46
CA GLY A 227 -2.82 0.53 -6.56
C GLY A 227 -2.00 0.57 -5.26
N SER A 228 -2.54 1.03 -4.12
CA SER A 228 -1.79 0.96 -2.86
C SER A 228 -1.85 -0.45 -2.25
N CYS A 229 -0.76 -1.20 -2.29
CA CYS A 229 -0.68 -2.43 -1.49
C CYS A 229 -0.66 -2.03 0.00
N CYS A 230 -1.59 -2.52 0.81
CA CYS A 230 -1.46 -2.41 2.26
C CYS A 230 -0.40 -3.43 2.73
N ILE A 231 0.88 -3.25 2.39
CA ILE A 231 1.90 -4.32 2.46
C ILE A 231 2.04 -4.94 3.86
N VAL A 232 1.91 -4.14 4.92
CA VAL A 232 1.90 -4.64 6.31
C VAL A 232 0.67 -5.52 6.53
N ALA A 233 -0.51 -5.11 6.06
CA ALA A 233 -1.71 -5.94 6.11
C ALA A 233 -1.53 -7.21 5.28
N SER A 234 -1.03 -7.10 4.05
CA SER A 234 -0.79 -8.25 3.16
C SER A 234 0.17 -9.27 3.78
N VAL A 235 1.31 -8.84 4.31
CA VAL A 235 2.28 -9.78 4.90
C VAL A 235 1.78 -10.30 6.24
N SER A 236 1.16 -9.46 7.08
CA SER A 236 0.68 -9.89 8.39
C SER A 236 -0.48 -10.90 8.27
N SER A 237 -1.43 -10.65 7.37
CA SER A 237 -2.53 -11.59 7.07
C SER A 237 -2.09 -12.76 6.21
N GLY A 238 -0.94 -12.66 5.55
CA GLY A 238 -0.41 -13.63 4.61
C GLY A 238 -0.93 -13.48 3.18
N SER A 239 -1.84 -12.56 2.90
CA SER A 239 -2.42 -12.40 1.57
C SER A 239 -2.67 -10.93 1.19
N PRO A 240 -2.25 -10.48 -0.01
CA PRO A 240 -2.65 -9.16 -0.55
C PRO A 240 -4.12 -9.10 -0.98
N LEU A 241 -4.86 -10.20 -0.85
CA LEU A 241 -6.29 -10.33 -1.11
C LEU A 241 -7.07 -10.71 0.16
N SER A 242 -6.41 -10.72 1.34
CA SER A 242 -7.08 -11.10 2.58
C SER A 242 -8.28 -10.19 2.87
N VAL A 243 -9.21 -10.68 3.69
CA VAL A 243 -10.35 -9.89 4.16
C VAL A 243 -9.87 -8.57 4.74
N GLU A 244 -8.77 -8.56 5.50
CA GLU A 244 -8.19 -7.32 6.05
C GLU A 244 -7.76 -6.34 4.96
N VAL A 245 -7.08 -6.80 3.91
CA VAL A 245 -6.64 -5.93 2.80
C VAL A 245 -7.83 -5.45 1.98
N ALA A 246 -8.81 -6.32 1.72
CA ALA A 246 -10.04 -5.96 1.03
C ALA A 246 -10.83 -4.88 1.81
N GLU A 247 -10.92 -5.01 3.13
CA GLU A 247 -11.58 -4.04 4.00
C GLU A 247 -10.86 -2.69 4.03
N LEU A 248 -9.52 -2.68 4.13
CA LEU A 248 -8.75 -1.43 4.07
C LEU A 248 -8.91 -0.74 2.71
N ARG A 249 -8.98 -1.51 1.61
CA ARG A 249 -9.27 -0.95 0.28
C ARG A 249 -10.68 -0.35 0.23
N THR A 250 -11.69 -1.10 0.66
CA THR A 250 -13.07 -0.61 0.73
C THR A 250 -13.17 0.67 1.54
N LEU A 251 -12.56 0.72 2.74
CA LEU A 251 -12.52 1.91 3.56
C LEU A 251 -11.79 3.06 2.86
N ARG A 252 -10.61 2.83 2.27
CA ARG A 252 -9.89 3.86 1.50
C ARG A 252 -10.76 4.45 0.39
N ASP A 253 -11.39 3.60 -0.41
CA ASP A 253 -12.10 4.03 -1.62
C ASP A 253 -13.45 4.68 -1.27
N GLN A 254 -14.15 4.17 -0.26
CA GLN A 254 -15.47 4.66 0.14
C GLN A 254 -15.43 5.78 1.18
N PHE A 255 -14.29 5.98 1.86
CA PHE A 255 -14.17 7.02 2.89
C PHE A 255 -13.17 8.10 2.50
N LEU A 256 -11.91 7.72 2.23
CA LEU A 256 -10.84 8.71 2.03
C LEU A 256 -10.84 9.30 0.62
N ARG A 257 -11.06 8.51 -0.43
CA ARG A 257 -10.91 8.96 -1.83
C ARG A 257 -12.20 9.52 -2.45
N ARG A 258 -13.06 10.16 -1.66
CA ARG A 258 -14.33 10.75 -2.14
C ARG A 258 -14.25 12.23 -2.51
N SER A 259 -13.12 12.87 -2.24
CA SER A 259 -12.92 14.31 -2.49
C SER A 259 -11.47 14.59 -2.88
N GLU A 260 -11.18 15.80 -3.36
CA GLU A 260 -9.82 16.20 -3.73
C GLU A 260 -8.89 16.24 -2.51
N VAL A 261 -9.38 16.74 -1.37
CA VAL A 261 -8.57 16.79 -0.14
C VAL A 261 -8.33 15.41 0.44
N GLY A 262 -9.29 14.50 0.26
CA GLY A 262 -9.16 13.12 0.66
C GLY A 262 -8.15 12.34 -0.19
N HIS A 263 -8.09 12.60 -1.50
CA HIS A 263 -7.03 12.08 -2.38
C HIS A 263 -5.66 12.60 -1.95
N ALA A 264 -5.52 13.92 -1.77
CA ALA A 264 -4.26 14.53 -1.36
C ALA A 264 -3.76 14.01 0.00
N PHE A 265 -4.67 13.88 0.98
CA PHE A 265 -4.35 13.27 2.27
C PHE A 265 -3.84 11.83 2.09
N PHE A 266 -4.54 11.02 1.28
CA PHE A 266 -4.16 9.64 1.07
C PHE A 266 -2.78 9.54 0.39
N ASP A 267 -2.47 10.39 -0.57
CA ASP A 267 -1.17 10.37 -1.25
C ASP A 267 -0.03 10.71 -0.29
N SER A 268 -0.21 11.73 0.56
CA SER A 268 0.75 12.08 1.63
C SER A 268 0.91 10.94 2.64
N LEU A 269 -0.21 10.37 3.13
CA LEU A 269 -0.21 9.21 4.01
C LEU A 269 0.52 8.03 3.38
N HIS A 270 0.21 7.73 2.12
CA HIS A 270 0.74 6.59 1.39
C HIS A 270 2.25 6.74 1.18
N TYR A 271 2.70 7.92 0.77
CA TYR A 271 4.12 8.24 0.63
C TYR A 271 4.89 8.01 1.93
N ALA A 272 4.40 8.58 3.04
CA ALA A 272 5.02 8.43 4.36
C ALA A 272 4.98 6.97 4.85
N TYR A 273 3.86 6.27 4.63
CA TYR A 273 3.69 4.86 4.96
C TYR A 273 4.73 3.97 4.27
N TYR A 274 4.99 4.19 2.99
CA TYR A 274 6.01 3.44 2.24
C TYR A 274 7.44 3.78 2.62
N GLY A 275 7.67 4.93 3.26
CA GLY A 275 8.98 5.30 3.80
C GLY A 275 9.48 4.39 4.93
N PHE A 276 8.63 3.57 5.54
CA PHE A 276 9.05 2.65 6.63
C PHE A 276 8.43 1.25 6.55
N SER A 277 7.24 1.10 5.97
CA SER A 277 6.52 -0.18 5.99
C SER A 277 7.26 -1.36 5.34
N PRO A 278 8.09 -1.21 4.29
CA PRO A 278 8.86 -2.33 3.74
C PRO A 278 9.90 -2.88 4.73
N GLN A 279 10.49 -2.02 5.56
CA GLN A 279 11.44 -2.44 6.60
C GLN A 279 10.72 -3.19 7.72
N VAL A 280 9.53 -2.73 8.11
CA VAL A 280 8.66 -3.46 9.05
C VAL A 280 8.28 -4.82 8.48
N VAL A 281 7.93 -4.90 7.20
CA VAL A 281 7.66 -6.17 6.50
C VAL A 281 8.89 -7.07 6.49
N GLY A 282 10.10 -6.53 6.28
CA GLY A 282 11.35 -7.28 6.38
C GLY A 282 11.56 -7.92 7.75
N VAL A 283 11.24 -7.20 8.83
CA VAL A 283 11.27 -7.77 10.19
C VAL A 283 10.21 -8.87 10.34
N MET A 284 8.98 -8.63 9.89
CA MET A 284 7.90 -9.62 9.94
C MET A 284 8.19 -10.90 9.14
N ALA A 285 9.00 -10.81 8.09
CA ALA A 285 9.41 -11.96 7.30
C ALA A 285 10.33 -12.90 8.10
N THR A 286 11.05 -12.40 9.10
CA THR A 286 12.01 -13.18 9.91
C THR A 286 11.54 -13.44 11.33
N ASP A 287 10.48 -12.76 11.79
CA ASP A 287 9.92 -12.89 13.15
C ASP A 287 8.39 -13.05 13.12
N LEU A 288 7.93 -14.26 13.44
CA LEU A 288 6.50 -14.61 13.44
C LEU A 288 5.70 -13.92 14.55
N ASP A 289 6.32 -13.58 15.68
CA ASP A 289 5.66 -12.88 16.78
C ASP A 289 5.41 -11.41 16.42
N VAL A 290 6.36 -10.77 15.73
CA VAL A 290 6.18 -9.44 15.14
C VAL A 290 5.09 -9.47 14.07
N ARG A 291 5.07 -10.50 13.21
CA ARG A 291 3.98 -10.68 12.22
C ARG A 291 2.61 -10.81 12.88
N ALA A 292 2.49 -11.62 13.93
CA ALA A 292 1.25 -11.77 14.69
C ALA A 292 0.85 -10.46 15.39
N THR A 293 1.82 -9.74 15.95
CA THR A 293 1.61 -8.43 16.57
C THR A 293 1.14 -7.38 15.56
N ALA A 294 1.69 -7.37 14.34
CA ALA A 294 1.23 -6.52 13.25
C ALA A 294 -0.23 -6.83 12.87
N LEU A 295 -0.59 -8.11 12.71
CA LEU A 295 -1.96 -8.50 12.33
C LEU A 295 -2.98 -8.16 13.42
N HIS A 296 -2.74 -8.65 14.64
CA HIS A 296 -3.70 -8.62 15.73
C HIS A 296 -3.63 -7.35 16.57
N GLY A 297 -2.48 -6.69 16.62
CA GLY A 297 -2.25 -5.48 17.40
C GLY A 297 -2.36 -4.17 16.61
N PHE A 298 -2.20 -4.20 15.28
CA PHE A 298 -2.31 -3.01 14.44
C PHE A 298 -3.41 -3.12 13.39
N VAL A 299 -3.33 -4.09 12.48
CA VAL A 299 -4.17 -4.15 11.27
C VAL A 299 -5.65 -4.37 11.62
N ARG A 300 -5.97 -5.41 12.40
CA ARG A 300 -7.37 -5.71 12.78
C ARG A 300 -7.97 -4.62 13.69
N PRO A 301 -7.27 -4.12 14.73
CA PRO A 301 -7.72 -2.97 15.51
C PRO A 301 -8.01 -1.73 14.65
N LEU A 302 -7.12 -1.41 13.71
CA LEU A 302 -7.29 -0.29 12.79
C LEU A 302 -8.58 -0.45 11.98
N ILE A 303 -8.79 -1.60 11.33
CA ILE A 303 -9.99 -1.87 10.52
C ILE A 303 -11.26 -1.74 11.36
N ARG A 304 -11.26 -2.33 12.56
CA ARG A 304 -12.41 -2.26 13.48
C ARG A 304 -12.73 -0.83 13.88
N MET A 305 -11.72 -0.03 14.21
CA MET A 305 -11.91 1.37 14.57
C MET A 305 -12.40 2.20 13.38
N LEU A 306 -11.79 2.03 12.20
CA LEU A 306 -12.19 2.76 11.00
C LEU A 306 -13.64 2.46 10.59
N ARG A 307 -14.12 1.22 10.79
CA ARG A 307 -15.53 0.87 10.60
C ARG A 307 -16.44 1.63 11.57
N LEU A 308 -16.09 1.71 12.86
CA LEU A 308 -16.86 2.47 13.84
C LEU A 308 -16.85 3.98 13.53
N ILE A 309 -15.71 4.51 13.10
CA ILE A 309 -15.59 5.91 12.67
C ILE A 309 -16.49 6.18 11.47
N ARG A 310 -16.51 5.28 10.47
CA ARG A 310 -17.40 5.38 9.30
C ARG A 310 -18.86 5.36 9.71
N ASP A 311 -19.25 4.41 10.57
CA ASP A 311 -20.61 4.27 11.10
C ASP A 311 -21.08 5.57 11.81
N TYR A 312 -20.18 6.31 12.46
CA TYR A 312 -20.49 7.61 13.06
C TYR A 312 -20.47 8.77 12.08
N ALA A 313 -19.41 8.89 11.29
CA ALA A 313 -19.13 10.04 10.45
C ALA A 313 -19.98 10.04 9.17
N ILE A 314 -20.25 8.87 8.58
CA ILE A 314 -21.02 8.75 7.33
C ILE A 314 -22.46 8.33 7.60
N ASP A 315 -22.66 7.25 8.36
CA ASP A 315 -24.02 6.70 8.56
C ASP A 315 -24.82 7.50 9.59
N GLY A 316 -24.17 8.48 10.25
CA GLY A 316 -24.85 9.48 11.05
C GLY A 316 -25.36 8.98 12.40
N LEU A 317 -24.96 7.78 12.83
CA LEU A 317 -25.45 7.15 14.07
C LEU A 317 -25.24 8.05 15.28
N ASP A 318 -26.22 8.04 16.19
CA ASP A 318 -26.15 8.76 17.45
C ASP A 318 -25.28 8.01 18.48
N ALA A 319 -24.96 8.72 19.57
CA ALA A 319 -24.13 8.20 20.64
C ALA A 319 -24.72 6.93 21.28
N GLU A 320 -26.05 6.85 21.44
CA GLU A 320 -26.69 5.72 22.10
C GLU A 320 -26.53 4.42 21.28
N GLU A 321 -26.81 4.49 19.98
CA GLU A 321 -26.66 3.36 19.07
C GLU A 321 -25.18 2.97 18.87
N LEU A 322 -24.28 3.95 18.78
CA LEU A 322 -22.84 3.69 18.75
C LEU A 322 -22.37 2.99 20.02
N GLY A 323 -22.86 3.42 21.18
CA GLY A 323 -22.57 2.78 22.46
C GLY A 323 -22.99 1.31 22.47
N ARG A 324 -24.19 1.00 21.97
CA ARG A 324 -24.67 -0.40 21.85
C ARG A 324 -23.78 -1.22 20.92
N ARG A 325 -23.46 -0.69 19.74
CA ARG A 325 -22.61 -1.38 18.75
C ARG A 325 -21.19 -1.60 19.27
N CYS A 326 -20.59 -0.61 19.93
CA CYS A 326 -19.26 -0.72 20.51
C CYS A 326 -19.24 -1.81 21.57
N VAL A 327 -20.19 -1.83 22.51
CA VAL A 327 -20.27 -2.86 23.54
C VAL A 327 -20.48 -4.24 22.91
N ALA A 328 -21.42 -4.38 21.98
CA ALA A 328 -21.67 -5.67 21.32
C ALA A 328 -20.47 -6.20 20.52
N ALA A 329 -19.80 -5.33 19.75
CA ALA A 329 -18.68 -5.71 18.89
C ALA A 329 -17.39 -5.99 19.70
N LEU A 330 -17.22 -5.33 20.85
CA LEU A 330 -16.00 -5.42 21.66
C LEU A 330 -16.15 -6.33 22.87
N ASP A 331 -17.38 -6.78 23.19
CA ASP A 331 -17.62 -7.82 24.19
C ASP A 331 -17.48 -9.25 23.61
N ASP A 332 -17.08 -9.38 22.34
CA ASP A 332 -16.93 -10.68 21.65
C ASP A 332 -16.06 -11.69 22.45
N PRO A 333 -16.65 -12.80 22.94
CA PRO A 333 -15.93 -13.86 23.64
C PRO A 333 -14.92 -14.59 22.76
N ALA A 334 -15.05 -14.52 21.43
CA ALA A 334 -14.14 -15.13 20.47
C ALA A 334 -12.80 -14.38 20.36
N GLU A 335 -12.68 -13.18 20.95
CA GLU A 335 -11.41 -12.48 21.00
C GLU A 335 -10.41 -13.20 21.93
N THR A 336 -9.42 -13.83 21.30
CA THR A 336 -8.46 -14.69 21.98
C THR A 336 -7.52 -13.91 22.91
N THR A 337 -7.04 -14.55 23.98
CA THR A 337 -5.97 -14.01 24.85
C THR A 337 -4.73 -13.59 24.05
N ALA A 338 -4.44 -14.28 22.95
CA ALA A 338 -3.35 -13.94 22.04
C ALA A 338 -3.57 -12.60 21.32
N ALA A 339 -4.77 -12.35 20.79
CA ALA A 339 -5.10 -11.07 20.15
C ALA A 339 -4.99 -9.90 21.14
N ARG A 340 -5.43 -10.11 22.39
CA ARG A 340 -5.31 -9.11 23.46
C ARG A 340 -3.85 -8.82 23.81
N SER A 341 -3.02 -9.87 23.89
CA SER A 341 -1.58 -9.74 24.17
C SER A 341 -0.87 -8.98 23.05
N ALA A 342 -1.20 -9.28 21.79
CA ALA A 342 -0.69 -8.55 20.62
C ALA A 342 -1.08 -7.06 20.63
N LEU A 343 -2.31 -6.72 21.03
CA LEU A 343 -2.73 -5.32 21.15
C LEU A 343 -1.96 -4.56 22.23
N VAL A 344 -1.73 -5.17 23.39
CA VAL A 344 -0.91 -4.57 24.45
C VAL A 344 0.54 -4.37 23.98
N ARG A 345 1.10 -5.36 23.28
CA ARG A 345 2.43 -5.27 22.67
C ARG A 345 2.51 -4.16 21.61
N ALA A 346 1.51 -4.03 20.74
CA ALA A 346 1.47 -2.96 19.74
C ALA A 346 1.57 -1.56 20.37
N LEU A 347 0.89 -1.33 21.51
CA LEU A 347 0.97 -0.04 22.21
C LEU A 347 2.32 0.19 22.89
N ALA A 348 2.95 -0.87 23.37
CA ALA A 348 4.32 -0.78 23.86
C ALA A 348 5.28 -0.34 22.75
N ILE A 349 5.16 -0.95 21.56
CA ILE A 349 5.92 -0.59 20.36
C ILE A 349 5.65 0.88 19.97
N ILE A 350 4.38 1.31 19.92
CA ILE A 350 3.99 2.68 19.60
C ILE A 350 4.53 3.71 20.61
N ARG A 351 4.60 3.37 21.90
CA ARG A 351 5.07 4.31 22.93
C ARG A 351 6.58 4.50 22.89
N HIS A 352 7.33 3.54 22.33
CA HIS A 352 8.78 3.53 22.08
C HIS A 352 9.68 3.68 23.33
N ARG A 353 9.37 4.60 24.25
CA ARG A 353 10.19 4.93 25.42
C ARG A 353 9.73 4.23 26.69
N GLY A 354 10.67 3.54 27.32
CA GLY A 354 10.55 3.05 28.71
C GLY A 354 9.85 1.72 28.89
N VAL A 355 9.54 0.99 27.81
CA VAL A 355 8.98 -0.37 27.94
C VAL A 355 10.11 -1.39 27.97
N THR A 356 10.29 -2.03 29.12
CA THR A 356 11.16 -3.20 29.26
C THR A 356 10.48 -4.45 28.71
N GLY A 357 11.20 -5.29 27.95
CA GLY A 357 10.71 -6.60 27.52
C GLY A 357 10.25 -6.73 26.06
N LEU A 358 10.56 -5.76 25.20
CA LEU A 358 10.47 -5.95 23.76
C LEU A 358 11.60 -6.87 23.26
N SER A 359 11.29 -7.76 22.33
CA SER A 359 12.30 -8.53 21.60
C SER A 359 13.17 -7.60 20.73
N PRO A 360 14.35 -8.03 20.27
CA PRO A 360 15.17 -7.23 19.35
C PRO A 360 14.42 -6.85 18.05
N ALA A 361 13.57 -7.74 17.54
CA ALA A 361 12.75 -7.49 16.37
C ALA A 361 11.65 -6.45 16.66
N GLU A 362 10.96 -6.58 17.80
CA GLU A 362 9.98 -5.59 18.26
C GLU A 362 10.62 -4.22 18.51
N GLN A 363 11.84 -4.17 19.05
CA GLN A 363 12.60 -2.94 19.24
C GLN A 363 12.94 -2.29 17.90
N THR A 364 13.34 -3.09 16.91
CA THR A 364 13.60 -2.60 15.55
C THR A 364 12.34 -1.96 14.96
N VAL A 365 11.19 -2.60 15.08
CA VAL A 365 9.91 -2.02 14.63
C VAL A 365 9.57 -0.75 15.42
N ALA A 366 9.78 -0.74 16.73
CA ALA A 366 9.54 0.43 17.56
C ALA A 366 10.40 1.62 17.10
N ASP A 367 11.69 1.39 16.84
CA ASP A 367 12.63 2.41 16.36
C ASP A 367 12.23 2.94 14.99
N LEU A 368 11.77 2.07 14.08
CA LEU A 368 11.23 2.46 12.78
C LEU A 368 9.98 3.34 12.92
N LEU A 369 9.03 2.93 13.77
CA LEU A 369 7.82 3.72 14.00
C LEU A 369 8.17 5.08 14.64
N ALA A 370 9.05 5.11 15.64
CA ALA A 370 9.45 6.34 16.31
C ALA A 370 10.23 7.29 15.40
N GLY A 371 11.09 6.77 14.53
CA GLY A 371 11.90 7.58 13.62
C GLY A 371 11.18 8.04 12.36
N ARG A 372 10.15 7.30 11.89
CA ARG A 372 9.53 7.53 10.58
C ARG A 372 8.01 7.68 10.61
N ALA A 373 7.31 6.87 11.40
CA ALA A 373 5.85 6.83 11.38
C ALA A 373 5.21 7.87 12.32
N LEU A 374 5.62 7.93 13.58
CA LEU A 374 5.04 8.80 14.60
C LEU A 374 5.28 10.30 14.38
N PRO A 375 6.42 10.73 13.83
CA PRO A 375 6.63 12.15 13.52
C PRO A 375 5.81 12.64 12.33
N ASP A 376 5.36 11.74 11.45
CA ASP A 376 4.57 12.10 10.29
C ASP A 376 3.09 12.27 10.67
N PRO A 377 2.49 13.47 10.45
CA PRO A 377 1.14 13.75 10.88
C PRO A 377 0.09 12.92 10.15
N HIS A 378 0.33 12.53 8.89
CA HIS A 378 -0.61 11.73 8.11
C HIS A 378 -0.61 10.28 8.58
N VAL A 379 0.56 9.69 8.80
CA VAL A 379 0.67 8.33 9.36
C VAL A 379 0.14 8.27 10.77
N SER A 380 0.51 9.24 11.62
CA SER A 380 0.02 9.28 13.00
C SER A 380 -1.51 9.38 13.03
N TRP A 381 -2.08 10.34 12.31
CA TRP A 381 -3.53 10.55 12.29
C TRP A 381 -4.30 9.41 11.62
N GLY A 382 -3.81 8.89 10.49
CA GLY A 382 -4.53 7.91 9.68
C GLY A 382 -4.39 6.46 10.13
N LEU A 383 -3.28 6.10 10.78
CA LEU A 383 -2.96 4.70 11.14
C LEU A 383 -2.77 4.49 12.64
N VAL A 384 -2.05 5.39 13.33
CA VAL A 384 -1.64 5.15 14.73
C VAL A 384 -2.71 5.57 15.73
N GLU A 385 -3.26 6.78 15.61
CA GLU A 385 -4.28 7.28 16.53
C GLU A 385 -5.55 6.43 16.53
N PRO A 386 -6.08 5.95 15.38
CA PRO A 386 -7.23 5.03 15.40
C PRO A 386 -6.95 3.75 16.19
N VAL A 387 -5.73 3.20 16.13
CA VAL A 387 -5.35 2.01 16.94
C VAL A 387 -5.29 2.37 18.43
N ARG A 388 -4.81 3.57 18.79
CA ARG A 388 -4.83 4.06 20.18
C ARG A 388 -6.26 4.24 20.69
N LEU A 389 -7.14 4.85 19.90
CA LEU A 389 -8.56 5.03 20.22
C LEU A 389 -9.26 3.69 20.42
N TYR A 390 -9.00 2.72 19.53
CA TYR A 390 -9.54 1.37 19.66
C TYR A 390 -9.20 0.74 21.00
N HIS A 391 -7.94 0.89 21.44
CA HIS A 391 -7.52 0.36 22.73
C HIS A 391 -8.21 1.03 23.92
N LEU A 392 -8.35 2.35 23.89
CA LEU A 392 -9.05 3.09 24.94
C LEU A 392 -10.52 2.67 25.01
N LEU A 393 -11.16 2.52 23.85
CA LEU A 393 -12.54 2.05 23.73
C LEU A 393 -12.70 0.63 24.28
N LEU A 394 -11.81 -0.28 23.89
CA LEU A 394 -11.82 -1.66 24.37
C LEU A 394 -11.64 -1.71 25.89
N ARG A 395 -10.72 -0.92 26.46
CA ARG A 395 -10.56 -0.83 27.92
C ARG A 395 -11.82 -0.33 28.59
N LEU A 396 -12.45 0.71 28.05
CA LEU A 396 -13.69 1.26 28.60
C LEU A 396 -14.81 0.19 28.62
N VAL A 397 -15.07 -0.46 27.50
CA VAL A 397 -16.07 -1.55 27.40
C VAL A 397 -15.74 -2.68 28.39
N ARG A 398 -14.47 -3.07 28.50
CA ARG A 398 -14.04 -4.18 29.37
C ARG A 398 -14.06 -3.87 30.87
N THR A 399 -14.13 -2.60 31.25
CA THR A 399 -14.45 -2.21 32.64
C THR A 399 -15.93 -2.34 32.98
N GLY A 400 -16.76 -2.80 32.03
CA GLY A 400 -18.21 -2.94 32.21
C GLY A 400 -18.97 -1.63 32.01
N ALA A 401 -18.38 -0.66 31.30
CA ALA A 401 -19.04 0.61 31.03
C ALA A 401 -20.30 0.38 30.16
N PRO A 402 -21.45 0.93 30.55
CA PRO A 402 -22.69 0.74 29.79
C PRO A 402 -22.67 1.51 28.47
N PRO A 403 -23.49 1.12 27.47
CA PRO A 403 -23.65 1.84 26.20
C PRO A 403 -23.80 3.36 26.34
N ALA A 404 -24.57 3.82 27.33
CA ALA A 404 -24.81 5.24 27.61
C ALA A 404 -23.56 6.03 28.02
N THR A 405 -22.49 5.35 28.45
CA THR A 405 -21.18 5.95 28.72
C THR A 405 -20.22 5.78 27.55
N VAL A 406 -20.24 4.60 26.92
CA VAL A 406 -19.35 4.27 25.80
C VAL A 406 -19.62 5.14 24.57
N GLY A 407 -20.90 5.37 24.27
CA GLY A 407 -21.34 6.18 23.15
C GLY A 407 -20.81 7.61 23.15
N PRO A 408 -21.13 8.42 24.18
CA PRO A 408 -20.63 9.79 24.29
C PRO A 408 -19.10 9.87 24.29
N TRP A 409 -18.43 8.97 25.02
CA TRP A 409 -16.97 8.91 25.00
C TRP A 409 -16.42 8.68 23.59
N PHE A 410 -17.03 7.76 22.83
CA PHE A 410 -16.60 7.45 21.47
C PHE A 410 -16.78 8.66 20.55
N THR A 411 -17.96 9.31 20.59
CA THR A 411 -18.22 10.48 19.73
C THR A 411 -17.27 11.63 20.05
N ASP A 412 -17.03 11.91 21.34
CA ASP A 412 -16.10 12.96 21.75
C ASP A 412 -14.67 12.66 21.29
N ALA A 413 -14.23 11.41 21.42
CA ALA A 413 -12.89 10.98 21.01
C ALA A 413 -12.69 11.03 19.49
N VAL A 414 -13.71 10.65 18.71
CA VAL A 414 -13.65 10.73 17.24
C VAL A 414 -13.73 12.17 16.77
N ASP A 415 -14.52 13.03 17.40
CA ASP A 415 -14.56 14.46 17.09
C ASP A 415 -13.21 15.12 17.34
N ASP A 416 -12.59 14.89 18.51
CA ASP A 416 -11.26 15.43 18.81
C ASP A 416 -10.21 14.95 17.78
N TRP A 417 -10.23 13.66 17.43
CA TRP A 417 -9.39 13.13 16.36
C TRP A 417 -9.66 13.81 15.01
N ALA A 418 -10.93 13.96 14.61
CA ALA A 418 -11.32 14.54 13.33
C ALA A 418 -10.92 16.02 13.20
N GLY A 419 -11.06 16.81 14.26
CA GLY A 419 -10.61 18.21 14.29
C GLY A 419 -9.10 18.37 14.07
N ASN A 420 -8.33 17.31 14.31
CA ASN A 420 -6.89 17.25 14.12
C ASN A 420 -6.44 16.72 12.74
N LEU A 421 -7.38 16.50 11.80
CA LEU A 421 -7.10 16.10 10.41
C LEU A 421 -5.93 16.93 9.82
N PRO A 422 -4.90 16.30 9.23
CA PRO A 422 -3.81 17.00 8.56
C PRO A 422 -4.29 17.88 7.41
N ILE A 423 -3.64 19.03 7.23
CA ILE A 423 -3.98 20.00 6.18
C ILE A 423 -2.87 19.97 5.12
N ASP A 424 -3.19 19.36 3.98
CA ASP A 424 -2.29 19.30 2.83
C ASP A 424 -2.15 20.65 2.11
N ALA A 425 -1.09 20.74 1.29
CA ALA A 425 -0.78 21.96 0.55
C ALA A 425 -1.82 22.29 -0.54
N CYS A 426 -2.59 21.31 -1.03
CA CYS A 426 -3.57 21.47 -2.09
C CYS A 426 -4.63 22.53 -1.79
N TRP A 427 -4.99 22.70 -0.51
CA TRP A 427 -5.94 23.72 -0.06
C TRP A 427 -5.55 25.14 -0.50
N GLY A 428 -4.26 25.48 -0.49
CA GLY A 428 -3.77 26.79 -0.90
C GLY A 428 -3.93 27.08 -2.40
N ALA A 429 -4.15 26.04 -3.21
CA ALA A 429 -4.31 26.14 -4.66
C ALA A 429 -5.78 26.17 -5.11
N PHE A 430 -6.73 25.97 -4.20
CA PHE A 430 -8.15 25.91 -4.56
C PHE A 430 -8.73 27.27 -4.91
N ASP A 431 -9.66 27.27 -5.87
CA ASP A 431 -10.61 28.36 -6.03
C ASP A 431 -11.70 28.30 -4.94
N LEU A 432 -12.47 29.38 -4.80
CA LEU A 432 -13.50 29.49 -3.76
C LEU A 432 -14.58 28.41 -3.90
N ALA A 433 -14.95 28.05 -5.12
CA ALA A 433 -15.97 27.04 -5.38
C ALA A 433 -15.51 25.66 -4.90
N THR A 434 -14.27 25.29 -5.18
CA THR A 434 -13.66 24.02 -4.78
C THR A 434 -13.45 23.98 -3.27
N ALA A 435 -12.91 25.06 -2.68
CA ALA A 435 -12.76 25.17 -1.23
C ALA A 435 -14.10 24.97 -0.48
N ARG A 436 -15.20 25.58 -0.97
CA ARG A 436 -16.53 25.38 -0.40
C ARG A 436 -16.99 23.93 -0.51
N ARG A 437 -16.89 23.32 -1.71
CA ARG A 437 -17.31 21.92 -1.92
C ARG A 437 -16.56 20.96 -1.02
N GLU A 438 -15.24 21.10 -0.89
CA GLU A 438 -14.42 20.23 -0.06
C GLU A 438 -14.76 20.39 1.43
N LEU A 439 -15.00 21.63 1.90
CA LEU A 439 -15.48 21.85 3.26
C LEU A 439 -16.88 21.28 3.50
N ASP A 440 -17.80 21.36 2.53
CA ASP A 440 -19.13 20.75 2.65
C ASP A 440 -19.04 19.22 2.78
N VAL A 441 -18.11 18.58 2.06
CA VAL A 441 -17.85 17.14 2.20
C VAL A 441 -17.33 16.82 3.60
N LEU A 442 -16.37 17.58 4.12
CA LEU A 442 -15.86 17.35 5.48
C LEU A 442 -16.94 17.60 6.54
N GLU A 443 -17.74 18.65 6.41
CA GLU A 443 -18.81 18.99 7.36
C GLU A 443 -19.99 18.03 7.34
N SER A 444 -20.24 17.37 6.21
CA SER A 444 -21.25 16.30 6.12
C SER A 444 -20.72 14.94 6.57
N THR A 445 -19.42 14.84 6.89
CA THR A 445 -18.77 13.59 7.30
C THR A 445 -18.01 13.74 8.62
N LEU A 446 -16.69 13.91 8.56
CA LEU A 446 -15.77 13.94 9.71
C LEU A 446 -15.98 15.15 10.65
N LEU A 447 -16.41 16.29 10.12
CA LEU A 447 -16.56 17.56 10.85
C LEU A 447 -18.03 17.94 11.04
N ARG A 448 -18.89 16.92 11.24
CA ARG A 448 -20.33 17.10 11.43
C ARG A 448 -20.68 17.99 12.62
N ASN A 449 -19.89 17.93 13.69
CA ASN A 449 -20.14 18.71 14.90
C ASN A 449 -19.42 20.06 14.88
N PRO A 450 -20.01 21.11 15.50
CA PRO A 450 -19.42 22.45 15.51
C PRO A 450 -18.05 22.54 16.17
N ALA A 451 -17.80 21.77 17.23
CA ALA A 451 -16.54 21.81 17.98
C ALA A 451 -15.32 21.38 17.13
N PRO A 452 -15.25 20.17 16.56
CA PRO A 452 -14.11 19.77 15.72
C PRO A 452 -14.00 20.60 14.44
N ARG A 453 -15.13 21.04 13.88
CA ARG A 453 -15.17 21.93 12.73
C ARG A 453 -14.45 23.26 13.00
N ARG A 454 -14.72 23.91 14.14
CA ARG A 454 -14.02 25.15 14.53
C ARG A 454 -12.52 24.95 14.66
N VAL A 455 -12.09 23.83 15.26
CA VAL A 455 -10.66 23.50 15.41
C VAL A 455 -10.00 23.36 14.04
N PHE A 456 -10.61 22.62 13.12
CA PHE A 456 -10.10 22.42 11.77
C PHE A 456 -10.05 23.73 10.97
N LEU A 457 -11.15 24.50 10.94
CA LEU A 457 -11.25 25.76 10.18
C LEU A 457 -10.21 26.79 10.65
N ARG A 458 -9.96 26.89 11.96
CA ARG A 458 -8.88 27.74 12.50
C ARG A 458 -7.52 27.31 11.98
N ARG A 459 -7.18 26.02 12.08
CA ARG A 459 -5.90 25.47 11.60
C ARG A 459 -5.74 25.67 10.09
N LEU A 460 -6.83 25.53 9.34
CA LEU A 460 -6.85 25.73 7.89
C LEU A 460 -6.51 27.17 7.52
N ALA A 461 -7.11 28.15 8.20
CA ALA A 461 -6.81 29.57 8.02
C ALA A 461 -5.36 29.91 8.42
N GLU A 462 -4.87 29.35 9.53
CA GLU A 462 -3.49 29.52 9.99
C GLU A 462 -2.46 28.94 9.02
N ARG A 463 -2.77 27.79 8.41
CA ARG A 463 -1.88 27.10 7.47
C ARG A 463 -1.78 27.80 6.11
N HIS A 464 -2.86 28.46 5.69
CA HIS A 464 -2.98 29.11 4.38
C HIS A 464 -3.42 30.58 4.50
N PRO A 465 -2.65 31.44 5.19
CA PRO A 465 -3.05 32.81 5.52
C PRO A 465 -3.19 33.72 4.29
N THR A 466 -2.56 33.35 3.16
CA THR A 466 -2.58 34.12 1.91
C THR A 466 -3.62 33.62 0.92
N ALA A 467 -4.30 32.49 1.18
CA ALA A 467 -5.27 31.91 0.26
C ALA A 467 -6.65 32.59 0.44
N THR A 468 -6.95 33.59 -0.39
CA THR A 468 -8.21 34.37 -0.30
C THR A 468 -9.45 33.49 -0.38
N ALA A 469 -9.45 32.45 -1.23
CA ALA A 469 -10.53 31.49 -1.34
C ALA A 469 -10.82 30.77 -0.01
N ILE A 470 -9.75 30.35 0.70
CA ILE A 470 -9.85 29.69 2.00
C ILE A 470 -10.34 30.67 3.06
N ALA A 471 -9.79 31.89 3.12
CA ALA A 471 -10.20 32.89 4.08
C ALA A 471 -11.71 33.21 3.98
N ILE A 472 -12.23 33.39 2.76
CA ILE A 472 -13.66 33.62 2.52
C ILE A 472 -14.48 32.39 2.95
N ALA A 473 -14.11 31.20 2.50
CA ALA A 473 -14.86 29.98 2.80
C ALA A 473 -14.92 29.66 4.30
N VAL A 474 -13.85 29.97 5.06
CA VAL A 474 -13.77 29.82 6.51
C VAL A 474 -14.64 30.87 7.23
N ALA A 475 -14.60 32.13 6.80
CA ALA A 475 -15.39 33.20 7.41
C ALA A 475 -16.90 32.91 7.31
N GLU A 476 -17.36 32.48 6.13
CA GLU A 476 -18.77 32.13 5.88
C GLU A 476 -19.31 31.07 6.86
N ARG A 477 -18.48 30.09 7.23
CA ARG A 477 -18.83 28.99 8.14
C ARG A 477 -18.74 29.37 9.60
N THR A 478 -17.78 30.22 9.94
CA THR A 478 -17.63 30.73 11.30
C THR A 478 -18.86 31.56 11.67
N ASP A 479 -19.27 32.48 10.79
CA ASP A 479 -20.47 33.32 10.97
C ASP A 479 -21.77 32.51 11.00
N ALA A 480 -21.86 31.41 10.26
CA ALA A 480 -23.02 30.51 10.28
C ALA A 480 -23.11 29.74 11.61
N THR A 481 -21.97 29.27 12.13
CA THR A 481 -21.90 28.53 13.39
C THR A 481 -22.29 29.43 14.56
N GLU A 482 -21.76 30.65 14.63
CA GLU A 482 -22.09 31.61 15.70
C GLU A 482 -23.58 32.01 15.70
N ARG A 483 -24.19 32.17 14.52
CA ARG A 483 -25.63 32.43 14.41
C ARG A 483 -26.49 31.26 14.89
N SER A 484 -26.09 30.03 14.62
CA SER A 484 -26.83 28.84 15.07
C SER A 484 -26.76 28.63 16.59
N GLU A 485 -25.61 28.90 17.21
CA GLU A 485 -25.44 28.80 18.67
C GLU A 485 -26.11 29.96 19.42
N GLY A 486 -26.16 31.16 18.83
CA GLY A 486 -26.83 32.34 19.40
C GLY A 486 -28.36 32.30 19.41
N VAL A 487 -28.97 31.40 18.63
CA VAL A 487 -30.44 31.18 18.61
C VAL A 487 -30.88 30.09 19.61
N LEU A 488 -29.93 29.27 20.10
CA LEU A 488 -30.16 28.20 21.08
C LEU A 488 -29.87 28.60 22.53
N ARG A 489 -29.40 29.83 22.77
CA ARG A 489 -29.29 30.47 24.09
C ARG A 489 -30.41 31.48 24.26
#